data_AF-A0A942NT25-F1
#
_entry.id   AF-A0A942NT25-F1
#
_cell.length_a   1.000
_cell.length_b   1.000
_cell.length_c   1.000
_cell.angle_alpha   90.00
_cell.angle_beta   90.00
_cell.angle_gamma   90.00
#
_symmetry.space_group_name_H-M   'P 1'
#
loop_
_entity.id
_entity.type
_entity.pdbx_description
1 polymer ?
#
loop_
_entity_poly.entity_id
_entity_poly.type
_entity_poly.pdbx_seq_one_letter_code
_entity_poly.pdbx_strand_id
1 'polypeptide(L)'
;LERSISFGVPITSLGLAYRLTEKPAEAGPLACDDGTDVPLWLKDNWLLQAILLAAAAMLFVVLQLELYRSFGYLYPPLQMPMLTLAWLAAATLLLLRYLAAPGDWLLLALRLLVGGVLLKLLFFDLPSWDLSLGRLSSLDSVWTVRYGGQYSFRFALMRLLDFAAIIGFLWFACRRLPATDAQQAAIRQGFAAAALVLLFTFLSLEINSLLYQYVPGLRSGGVSILWSAFALTLVFLGIKRQIAMFRLVGLGLFALVAWKVFFIDLARLEQLYRILAFIVLGMLALGGAFFYMRYQQTFLGQATGEKSS
;
A
#
# COMPACT_ATOMS: atom_id res chain seq x y z
N LEU A 1 -9.40 31.95 7.67
CA LEU A 1 -9.93 32.86 6.64
C LEU A 1 -8.81 33.64 5.96
N GLU A 2 -8.05 34.50 6.67
CA GLU A 2 -6.95 35.27 6.05
C GLU A 2 -5.93 34.40 5.30
N ARG A 3 -5.51 33.26 5.86
CA ARG A 3 -4.53 32.37 5.21
C ARG A 3 -5.09 31.61 4.00
N SER A 4 -6.34 31.17 4.11
CA SER A 4 -7.06 30.53 3.00
C SER A 4 -7.22 31.50 1.83
N ILE A 5 -7.40 32.79 2.11
CA ILE A 5 -7.47 33.85 1.10
C ILE A 5 -6.06 34.17 0.58
N SER A 6 -5.06 34.30 1.44
CA SER A 6 -3.69 34.67 1.05
C SER A 6 -3.02 33.65 0.14
N PHE A 7 -3.31 32.36 0.30
CA PHE A 7 -2.78 31.29 -0.54
C PHE A 7 -3.78 30.83 -1.61
N GLY A 8 -5.07 30.80 -1.29
CA GLY A 8 -6.12 30.36 -2.22
C GLY A 8 -6.25 31.25 -3.44
N VAL A 9 -6.05 32.57 -3.29
CA VAL A 9 -6.11 33.53 -4.41
C VAL A 9 -4.98 33.28 -5.43
N PRO A 10 -3.70 33.18 -5.05
CA PRO A 10 -2.64 32.80 -5.99
C PRO A 10 -2.87 31.46 -6.69
N ILE A 11 -3.28 30.42 -5.96
CA ILE A 11 -3.49 29.07 -6.50
C ILE A 11 -4.65 29.05 -7.51
N THR A 12 -5.78 29.67 -7.15
CA THR A 12 -6.95 29.76 -8.05
C THR A 12 -6.67 30.66 -9.25
N SER A 13 -5.90 31.74 -9.09
CA SER A 13 -5.47 32.60 -10.19
C SER A 13 -4.57 31.84 -11.19
N LEU A 14 -3.63 31.02 -10.71
CA LEU A 14 -2.77 30.19 -11.56
C LEU A 14 -3.58 29.08 -12.27
N GLY A 15 -4.52 28.45 -11.57
CA GLY A 15 -5.40 27.43 -12.15
C GLY A 15 -6.37 27.99 -13.20
N LEU A 16 -6.92 29.18 -12.97
CA LEU A 16 -7.75 29.90 -13.94
C LEU A 16 -6.94 30.34 -15.15
N ALA A 17 -5.73 30.87 -14.94
CA ALA A 17 -4.82 31.21 -16.01
C ALA A 17 -4.55 29.97 -16.89
N TYR A 18 -4.17 28.83 -16.30
CA TYR A 18 -3.97 27.58 -17.04
C TYR A 18 -5.20 27.17 -17.88
N ARG A 19 -6.40 27.22 -17.29
CA ARG A 19 -7.64 26.83 -17.98
C ARG A 19 -8.01 27.77 -19.14
N LEU A 20 -7.83 29.08 -18.97
CA LEU A 20 -8.03 30.07 -20.03
C LEU A 20 -7.00 29.90 -21.15
N THR A 21 -5.82 29.38 -20.81
CA THR A 21 -4.74 29.17 -21.76
C THR A 21 -4.92 27.90 -22.59
N GLU A 22 -5.49 26.83 -22.04
CA GLU A 22 -5.81 25.59 -22.77
C GLU A 22 -7.07 25.69 -23.65
N LYS A 23 -7.97 26.62 -23.34
CA LYS A 23 -9.21 26.85 -24.10
C LYS A 23 -9.29 28.32 -24.50
N PRO A 24 -8.58 28.74 -25.56
CA PRO A 24 -8.70 30.10 -26.05
C PRO A 24 -10.15 30.41 -26.41
N ALA A 25 -10.57 31.66 -26.17
CA ALA A 25 -11.90 32.14 -26.55
C ALA A 25 -12.09 32.05 -28.07
N GLU A 26 -13.35 32.00 -28.53
CA GLU A 26 -13.66 31.99 -29.97
C GLU A 26 -13.00 33.18 -30.66
N ALA A 27 -12.36 32.90 -31.80
CA ALA A 27 -11.60 33.87 -32.57
C ALA A 27 -12.48 35.07 -32.93
N GLY A 28 -12.11 36.26 -32.42
CA GLY A 28 -12.79 37.50 -32.73
C GLY A 28 -12.56 37.94 -34.19
N PRO A 29 -13.29 38.95 -34.68
CA PRO A 29 -13.18 39.44 -36.06
C PRO A 29 -11.81 40.05 -36.43
N LEU A 30 -10.91 40.21 -35.45
CA LEU A 30 -9.54 40.69 -35.60
C LEU A 30 -8.50 39.61 -35.26
N ALA A 31 -8.89 38.34 -35.17
CA ALA A 31 -7.95 37.25 -34.91
C ALA A 31 -6.93 37.16 -36.05
N CYS A 32 -5.65 37.11 -35.69
CA CYS A 32 -4.56 36.95 -36.65
C CYS A 32 -4.60 35.54 -37.26
N ASP A 33 -4.20 35.42 -38.53
CA ASP A 33 -4.05 34.12 -39.19
C ASP A 33 -3.10 33.21 -38.42
N ASP A 34 -3.39 31.90 -38.39
CA ASP A 34 -2.62 30.87 -37.67
C ASP A 34 -1.10 30.87 -38.01
N GLY A 35 -0.71 31.40 -39.17
CA GLY A 35 0.69 31.54 -39.59
C GLY A 35 1.45 32.73 -38.95
N THR A 36 0.74 33.65 -38.32
CA THR A 36 1.30 34.80 -37.57
C THR A 36 1.20 34.58 -36.06
N ASP A 37 0.50 33.53 -35.64
CA ASP A 37 0.28 33.21 -34.23
C ASP A 37 1.54 32.61 -33.62
N VAL A 38 1.90 33.09 -32.43
CA VAL A 38 3.09 32.59 -31.72
C VAL A 38 2.67 31.29 -31.04
N PRO A 39 3.26 30.13 -31.39
CA PRO A 39 2.83 28.86 -30.83
C PRO A 39 2.91 28.94 -29.31
N LEU A 40 1.79 28.65 -28.64
CA LEU A 40 1.69 28.79 -27.20
C LEU A 40 2.58 27.73 -26.52
N TRP A 41 3.83 28.12 -26.29
CA TRP A 41 4.99 27.26 -26.05
C TRP A 41 5.06 26.74 -24.60
N LEU A 42 3.93 26.35 -24.00
CA LEU A 42 3.88 25.84 -22.62
C LEU A 42 4.69 24.55 -22.43
N LYS A 43 4.77 23.73 -23.49
CA LYS A 43 5.39 22.41 -23.44
C LYS A 43 6.91 22.44 -23.58
N ASP A 44 7.45 23.44 -24.27
CA ASP A 44 8.89 23.51 -24.58
C ASP A 44 9.62 24.62 -23.80
N ASN A 45 8.89 25.54 -23.15
CA ASN A 45 9.49 26.61 -22.37
C ASN A 45 9.86 26.16 -20.94
N TRP A 46 11.13 25.80 -20.74
CA TRP A 46 11.65 25.30 -19.46
C TRP A 46 11.38 26.23 -18.26
N LEU A 47 11.37 27.55 -18.47
CA LEU A 47 11.07 28.54 -17.43
C LEU A 47 9.65 28.37 -16.90
N LEU A 48 8.69 28.17 -17.79
CA LEU A 48 7.29 28.03 -17.40
C LEU A 48 7.05 26.68 -16.68
N GLN A 49 7.72 25.61 -17.14
CA GLN A 49 7.70 24.33 -16.44
C GLN A 49 8.29 24.44 -15.02
N ALA A 50 9.39 25.19 -14.87
CA ALA A 50 10.00 25.44 -13.56
C ALA A 50 9.07 26.25 -12.64
N ILE A 51 8.39 27.27 -13.16
CA ILE A 51 7.39 28.06 -12.39
C ILE A 51 6.22 27.18 -11.94
N LEU A 52 5.66 26.36 -12.84
CA LEU A 52 4.56 25.45 -12.49
C LEU A 52 4.98 24.41 -11.46
N LEU A 53 6.20 23.86 -11.58
CA LEU A 53 6.74 22.90 -10.61
C LEU A 53 6.98 23.55 -9.26
N ALA A 54 7.51 24.78 -9.22
CA ALA A 54 7.67 25.56 -8.00
C ALA A 54 6.33 25.89 -7.34
N ALA A 55 5.31 26.28 -8.13
CA ALA A 55 3.96 26.54 -7.63
C ALA A 55 3.32 25.26 -7.06
N ALA A 56 3.47 24.12 -7.73
CA ALA A 56 2.98 22.83 -7.25
C ALA A 56 3.69 22.38 -5.96
N ALA A 57 5.00 22.57 -5.87
CA ALA A 57 5.77 22.27 -4.66
C ALA A 57 5.37 23.19 -3.50
N MET A 58 5.16 24.48 -3.76
CA MET A 58 4.70 25.43 -2.76
C MET A 58 3.29 25.09 -2.28
N LEU A 59 2.35 24.79 -3.19
CA LEU A 59 1.02 24.30 -2.85
C LEU A 59 1.09 23.05 -1.98
N PHE A 60 1.93 22.09 -2.34
CA PHE A 60 2.12 20.87 -1.57
C PHE A 60 2.58 21.16 -0.14
N VAL A 61 3.58 22.03 0.05
CA VAL A 61 4.06 22.44 1.37
C VAL A 61 2.97 23.16 2.17
N VAL A 62 2.23 24.09 1.54
CA VAL A 62 1.13 24.81 2.19
C VAL A 62 0.03 23.84 2.63
N LEU A 63 -0.37 22.90 1.78
CA LEU A 63 -1.34 21.87 2.14
C LEU A 63 -0.85 21.02 3.31
N GLN A 64 0.41 20.62 3.34
CA GLN A 64 0.96 19.87 4.47
C GLN A 64 0.88 20.66 5.78
N LEU A 65 1.22 21.95 5.77
CA LEU A 65 1.17 22.80 6.95
C LEU A 65 -0.27 23.08 7.41
N GLU A 66 -1.17 23.39 6.48
CA GLU A 66 -2.57 23.69 6.77
C GLU A 66 -3.33 22.45 7.23
N LEU A 67 -3.12 21.28 6.61
CA LEU A 67 -3.72 20.02 7.04
C LEU A 67 -3.20 19.60 8.42
N TYR A 68 -1.89 19.71 8.67
CA TYR A 68 -1.32 19.40 9.97
C TYR A 68 -1.93 20.29 11.07
N ARG A 69 -2.03 21.60 10.85
CA ARG A 69 -2.63 22.52 11.83
C ARG A 69 -4.13 22.30 11.99
N SER A 70 -4.86 22.21 10.88
CA SER A 70 -6.32 22.10 10.89
C SER A 70 -6.78 20.82 11.56
N PHE A 71 -6.22 19.67 11.18
CA PHE A 71 -6.59 18.39 11.80
C PHE A 71 -5.96 18.20 13.18
N GLY A 72 -4.85 18.86 13.48
CA GLY A 72 -4.34 18.97 14.84
C GLY A 72 -5.31 19.66 15.80
N TYR A 73 -6.12 20.61 15.30
CA TYR A 73 -7.16 21.29 16.09
C TYR A 73 -8.51 20.56 16.05
N LEU A 74 -8.99 20.23 14.85
CA LEU A 74 -10.34 19.68 14.64
C LEU A 74 -10.47 18.26 15.20
N TYR A 75 -9.52 17.38 14.87
CA TYR A 75 -9.56 15.99 15.27
C TYR A 75 -8.16 15.36 15.16
N PRO A 76 -7.34 15.44 16.23
CA PRO A 76 -5.94 15.04 16.21
C PRO A 76 -5.65 13.63 15.65
N PRO A 77 -6.46 12.59 15.90
CA PRO A 77 -6.20 11.26 15.36
C PRO A 77 -6.16 11.18 13.82
N LEU A 78 -6.85 12.09 13.13
CA LEU A 78 -6.94 12.12 11.66
C LEU A 78 -5.84 12.99 11.04
N GLN A 79 -5.03 13.67 11.85
CA GLN A 79 -3.94 14.53 11.39
C GLN A 79 -2.95 13.79 10.47
N MET A 80 -2.44 12.64 10.90
CA MET A 80 -1.45 11.86 10.14
C MET A 80 -2.02 11.27 8.84
N PRO A 81 -3.22 10.66 8.83
CA PRO A 81 -3.85 10.20 7.60
C PRO A 81 -4.13 11.30 6.57
N MET A 82 -4.51 12.51 7.01
CA MET A 82 -4.77 13.62 6.06
C MET A 82 -3.51 14.08 5.34
N LEU A 83 -2.36 14.05 6.03
CA LEU A 83 -1.08 14.29 5.36
C LEU A 83 -0.81 13.21 4.31
N THR A 84 -1.03 11.93 4.62
CA THR A 84 -0.89 10.86 3.62
C THR A 84 -1.78 11.08 2.41
N LEU A 85 -3.04 11.47 2.61
CA LEU A 85 -3.95 11.75 1.50
C LEU A 85 -3.44 12.88 0.59
N ALA A 86 -2.78 13.91 1.13
CA ALA A 86 -2.15 14.95 0.32
C ALA A 86 -0.99 14.41 -0.54
N TRP A 87 -0.13 13.54 0.04
CA TRP A 87 0.90 12.85 -0.73
C TRP A 87 0.31 11.97 -1.84
N LEU A 88 -0.73 11.20 -1.53
CA LEU A 88 -1.39 10.32 -2.49
C LEU A 88 -2.14 11.09 -3.58
N ALA A 89 -2.70 12.27 -3.26
CA ALA A 89 -3.29 13.17 -4.24
C ALA A 89 -2.23 13.67 -5.22
N ALA A 90 -1.07 14.12 -4.73
CA ALA A 90 0.05 14.51 -5.57
C ALA A 90 0.55 13.33 -6.44
N ALA A 91 0.64 12.12 -5.87
CA ALA A 91 1.04 10.92 -6.61
C ALA A 91 0.03 10.53 -7.68
N THR A 92 -1.27 10.72 -7.41
CA THR A 92 -2.34 10.48 -8.37
C THR A 92 -2.28 11.48 -9.53
N LEU A 93 -2.07 12.77 -9.24
CA LEU A 93 -1.90 13.78 -10.27
C LEU A 93 -0.68 13.51 -11.16
N LEU A 94 0.46 13.13 -10.58
CA LEU A 94 1.65 12.72 -11.33
C LEU A 94 1.41 11.48 -12.20
N LEU A 95 0.72 10.48 -11.66
CA LEU A 95 0.35 9.29 -12.43
C LEU A 95 -0.58 9.64 -13.61
N LEU A 96 -1.62 10.44 -13.38
CA LEU A 96 -2.53 10.87 -14.44
C LEU A 96 -1.79 11.69 -15.51
N ARG A 97 -0.85 12.56 -15.10
CA ARG A 97 0.01 13.31 -16.01
C ARG A 97 0.89 12.40 -16.87
N TYR A 98 1.51 11.39 -16.24
CA TYR A 98 2.32 10.37 -16.93
C TYR A 98 1.48 9.57 -17.95
N LEU A 99 0.24 9.21 -17.60
CA LEU A 99 -0.65 8.49 -18.52
C LEU A 99 -1.08 9.35 -19.72
N ALA A 100 -1.22 10.67 -19.54
CA ALA A 100 -1.57 11.59 -20.61
C ALA A 100 -0.37 11.92 -21.53
N ALA A 101 0.83 12.08 -20.96
CA ALA A 101 2.06 12.29 -21.70
C ALA A 101 3.22 11.59 -20.97
N PRO A 102 3.61 10.37 -21.42
CA PRO A 102 4.68 9.61 -20.80
C PRO A 102 6.01 10.35 -20.85
N GLY A 103 6.76 10.29 -19.76
CA GLY A 103 8.12 10.82 -19.67
C GLY A 103 8.88 10.20 -18.51
N ASP A 104 10.17 9.93 -18.70
CA ASP A 104 11.00 9.19 -17.73
C ASP A 104 11.13 9.93 -16.41
N TRP A 105 11.23 11.27 -16.46
CA TRP A 105 11.31 12.10 -15.26
C TRP A 105 10.01 12.04 -14.43
N LEU A 106 8.84 11.95 -15.07
CA LEU A 106 7.55 11.79 -14.38
C LEU A 106 7.46 10.44 -13.68
N LEU A 107 7.95 9.40 -14.34
CA LEU A 107 8.00 8.05 -13.77
C LEU A 107 8.96 7.98 -12.58
N LEU A 108 10.12 8.63 -12.69
CA LEU A 108 11.06 8.79 -11.58
C LEU A 108 10.43 9.59 -10.43
N ALA A 109 9.79 10.73 -10.72
CA ALA A 109 9.12 11.55 -9.72
C ALA A 109 8.02 10.77 -8.99
N LEU A 110 7.22 9.98 -9.72
CA LEU A 110 6.21 9.11 -9.13
C LEU A 110 6.83 8.07 -8.19
N ARG A 111 7.94 7.43 -8.58
CA ARG A 111 8.66 6.47 -7.72
C ARG A 111 9.20 7.13 -6.46
N LEU A 112 9.83 8.29 -6.59
CA LEU A 112 10.38 9.04 -5.46
C LEU A 112 9.27 9.48 -4.51
N LEU A 113 8.13 9.93 -5.04
CA LEU A 113 6.99 10.34 -4.22
C LEU A 113 6.38 9.15 -3.47
N VAL A 114 6.20 8.00 -4.13
CA VAL A 114 5.76 6.76 -3.47
C VAL A 114 6.76 6.30 -2.41
N GLY A 115 8.07 6.33 -2.73
CA GLY A 115 9.13 6.07 -1.76
C GLY A 115 9.05 7.02 -0.55
N GLY A 116 8.78 8.30 -0.80
CA GLY A 116 8.53 9.31 0.23
C GLY A 116 7.33 8.97 1.12
N VAL A 117 6.22 8.49 0.55
CA VAL A 117 5.06 8.01 1.34
C VAL A 117 5.43 6.83 2.22
N LEU A 118 6.17 5.86 1.70
CA LEU A 118 6.61 4.68 2.48
C LEU A 118 7.58 5.07 3.60
N LEU A 119 8.53 5.97 3.32
CA LEU A 119 9.43 6.52 4.33
C LEU A 119 8.64 7.31 5.39
N LYS A 120 7.67 8.11 4.97
CA LYS A 120 6.78 8.85 5.86
C LYS A 120 6.02 7.90 6.80
N LEU A 121 5.43 6.84 6.24
CA LEU A 121 4.75 5.80 7.01
C LEU A 121 5.68 5.17 8.06
N LEU A 122 6.91 4.82 7.68
CA LEU A 122 7.86 4.13 8.56
C LEU A 122 8.43 5.04 9.67
N PHE A 123 8.76 6.28 9.35
CA PHE A 123 9.49 7.18 10.27
C PHE A 123 8.61 8.18 11.00
N PHE A 124 7.39 8.44 10.54
CA PHE A 124 6.50 9.42 11.14
C PHE A 124 5.20 8.79 11.61
N ASP A 125 4.46 8.08 10.74
CA ASP A 125 3.15 7.52 11.10
C ASP A 125 3.25 6.41 12.14
N LEU A 126 4.06 5.39 11.88
CA LEU A 126 4.23 4.26 12.82
C LEU A 126 4.71 4.74 14.21
N PRO A 127 5.73 5.60 14.34
CA PRO A 127 6.10 6.18 15.64
C PRO A 127 5.01 7.06 16.26
N SER A 128 4.24 7.81 15.47
CA SER A 128 3.13 8.64 16.00
C SER A 128 2.00 7.80 16.60
N TRP A 129 1.86 6.54 16.18
CA TRP A 129 0.94 5.57 16.76
C TRP A 129 1.59 4.72 17.85
N ASP A 130 2.71 5.18 18.40
CA ASP A 130 3.44 4.55 19.50
C ASP A 130 3.86 3.11 19.17
N LEU A 131 4.27 2.84 17.91
CA LEU A 131 4.77 1.52 17.53
C LEU A 131 6.01 1.20 18.37
N SER A 132 5.87 0.23 19.27
CA SER A 132 6.89 -0.15 20.23
C SER A 132 7.33 -1.59 20.01
N LEU A 133 8.63 -1.82 20.17
CA LEU A 133 9.23 -3.14 20.27
C LEU A 133 9.34 -3.48 21.77
N GLY A 134 8.49 -4.39 22.24
CA GLY A 134 8.37 -4.70 23.66
C GLY A 134 8.35 -6.20 23.94
N ARG A 135 8.84 -6.56 25.13
CA ARG A 135 8.64 -7.90 25.71
C ARG A 135 7.26 -7.98 26.36
N LEU A 136 6.61 -9.13 26.25
CA LEU A 136 5.21 -9.36 26.65
C LEU A 136 5.02 -9.30 28.18
N SER A 137 5.99 -9.84 28.90
CA SER A 137 6.10 -9.89 30.36
C SER A 137 7.59 -9.94 30.70
N SER A 138 7.98 -9.65 31.95
CA SER A 138 9.37 -9.81 32.41
C SER A 138 9.89 -11.24 32.28
N LEU A 139 8.98 -12.21 32.13
CA LEU A 139 9.26 -13.65 32.02
C LEU A 139 9.22 -14.17 30.58
N ASP A 140 8.80 -13.36 29.59
CA ASP A 140 8.76 -13.74 28.19
C ASP A 140 10.05 -13.36 27.46
N SER A 141 10.70 -14.35 26.82
CA SER A 141 11.90 -14.15 25.98
C SER A 141 11.58 -13.65 24.56
N VAL A 142 10.31 -13.51 24.19
CA VAL A 142 9.90 -13.18 22.81
C VAL A 142 9.59 -11.71 22.66
N TRP A 143 10.36 -11.05 21.80
CA TRP A 143 10.14 -9.67 21.36
C TRP A 143 8.95 -9.58 20.42
N THR A 144 8.11 -8.56 20.62
CA THR A 144 6.91 -8.37 19.82
C THR A 144 6.78 -6.91 19.41
N VAL A 145 6.36 -6.68 18.16
CA VAL A 145 6.08 -5.34 17.63
C VAL A 145 4.59 -5.08 17.74
N ARG A 146 4.20 -3.99 18.41
CA ARG A 146 2.79 -3.63 18.62
C ARG A 146 2.62 -2.12 18.75
N TYR A 147 1.38 -1.66 18.61
CA TYR A 147 1.04 -0.30 19.03
C TYR A 147 1.09 -0.22 20.57
N GLY A 148 1.67 0.85 21.08
CA GLY A 148 1.73 1.17 22.49
C GLY A 148 0.41 1.71 23.02
N GLY A 149 0.31 1.78 24.35
CA GLY A 149 -0.91 2.18 25.04
C GLY A 149 -2.06 1.16 24.97
N GLN A 150 -3.27 1.61 25.31
CA GLN A 150 -4.48 0.81 25.18
C GLN A 150 -4.98 0.85 23.73
N TYR A 151 -5.28 -0.33 23.19
CA TYR A 151 -6.01 -0.55 21.95
C TYR A 151 -7.30 0.26 21.94
N SER A 152 -7.45 1.06 20.89
CA SER A 152 -8.60 1.90 20.66
C SER A 152 -9.07 1.71 19.23
N PHE A 153 -10.33 1.33 19.06
CA PHE A 153 -10.96 1.20 17.75
C PHE A 153 -10.91 2.50 16.94
N ARG A 154 -10.93 3.65 17.64
CA ARG A 154 -10.79 4.97 17.01
C ARG A 154 -9.45 5.11 16.28
N PHE A 155 -8.34 4.80 16.95
CA PHE A 155 -7.02 4.85 16.33
C PHE A 155 -6.82 3.73 15.31
N ALA A 156 -7.38 2.54 15.56
CA ALA A 156 -7.38 1.46 14.58
C ALA A 156 -8.06 1.86 13.27
N LEU A 157 -9.17 2.61 13.33
CA LEU A 157 -9.83 3.16 12.15
C LEU A 157 -8.95 4.18 11.41
N MET A 158 -8.23 5.04 12.13
CA MET A 158 -7.31 6.01 11.50
C MET A 158 -6.16 5.30 10.78
N ARG A 159 -5.61 4.25 11.39
CA ARG A 159 -4.57 3.41 10.77
C ARG A 159 -5.11 2.63 9.58
N LEU A 160 -6.32 2.08 9.69
CA LEU A 160 -7.00 1.43 8.57
C LEU A 160 -7.16 2.40 7.41
N LEU A 161 -7.62 3.64 7.66
CA LEU A 161 -7.78 4.66 6.63
C LEU A 161 -6.44 4.94 5.94
N ASP A 162 -5.37 5.12 6.72
CA ASP A 162 -4.04 5.43 6.19
C ASP A 162 -3.46 4.29 5.34
N PHE A 163 -3.40 3.08 5.90
CA PHE A 163 -2.93 1.90 5.16
C PHE A 163 -3.81 1.58 3.95
N ALA A 164 -5.13 1.66 4.08
CA ALA A 164 -6.05 1.40 2.97
C ALA A 164 -5.90 2.42 1.86
N ALA A 165 -5.65 3.70 2.18
CA ALA A 165 -5.40 4.72 1.17
C ALA A 165 -4.10 4.44 0.40
N ILE A 166 -3.00 4.10 1.10
CA ILE A 166 -1.71 3.78 0.44
C ILE A 166 -1.85 2.52 -0.41
N ILE A 167 -2.43 1.45 0.13
CA ILE A 167 -2.67 0.19 -0.58
C ILE A 167 -3.57 0.42 -1.80
N GLY A 168 -4.65 1.19 -1.63
CA GLY A 168 -5.59 1.54 -2.69
C GLY A 168 -4.91 2.30 -3.83
N PHE A 169 -4.06 3.27 -3.49
CA PHE A 169 -3.25 3.99 -4.48
C PHE A 169 -2.26 3.07 -5.20
N LEU A 170 -1.49 2.25 -4.49
CA LEU A 170 -0.52 1.33 -5.09
C LEU A 170 -1.21 0.32 -6.03
N TRP A 171 -2.37 -0.19 -5.62
CA TRP A 171 -3.19 -1.06 -6.46
C TRP A 171 -3.72 -0.33 -7.69
N PHE A 172 -4.24 0.90 -7.53
CA PHE A 172 -4.70 1.74 -8.63
C PHE A 172 -3.58 2.03 -9.63
N ALA A 173 -2.41 2.45 -9.14
CA ALA A 173 -1.23 2.73 -9.95
C ALA A 173 -0.74 1.47 -10.67
N CYS A 174 -0.70 0.32 -9.99
CA CYS A 174 -0.34 -0.96 -10.59
C CYS A 174 -1.30 -1.36 -11.73
N ARG A 175 -2.59 -1.06 -11.62
CA ARG A 175 -3.56 -1.39 -12.68
C ARG A 175 -3.53 -0.43 -13.86
N ARG A 176 -3.15 0.82 -13.62
CA ARG A 176 -3.15 1.88 -14.64
C ARG A 176 -1.82 1.98 -15.39
N LEU A 177 -0.70 1.65 -14.76
CA LEU A 177 0.61 1.71 -15.42
C LEU A 177 0.69 0.65 -16.54
N PRO A 178 1.02 1.05 -17.78
CA PRO A 178 1.33 0.11 -18.84
C PRO A 178 2.58 -0.71 -18.47
N ALA A 179 2.74 -1.87 -19.09
CA ALA A 179 3.96 -2.68 -18.95
C ALA A 179 4.56 -2.96 -20.33
N THR A 180 4.71 -1.90 -21.10
CA THR A 180 5.29 -1.96 -22.45
C THR A 180 6.81 -2.14 -22.35
N ASP A 181 7.43 -1.51 -21.36
CA ASP A 181 8.85 -1.62 -21.08
C ASP A 181 9.14 -2.40 -19.77
N ALA A 182 10.31 -3.05 -19.72
CA ALA A 182 10.80 -3.78 -18.55
C ALA A 182 10.87 -2.89 -17.31
N GLN A 183 11.27 -1.62 -17.47
CA GLN A 183 11.30 -0.66 -16.38
C GLN A 183 9.90 -0.45 -15.78
N GLN A 184 8.87 -0.29 -16.62
CA GLN A 184 7.49 -0.08 -16.18
C GLN A 184 6.92 -1.35 -15.53
N ALA A 185 7.22 -2.52 -16.11
CA ALA A 185 6.84 -3.81 -15.56
C ALA A 185 7.39 -4.02 -14.15
N ALA A 186 8.66 -3.65 -13.92
CA ALA A 186 9.30 -3.74 -12.60
C ALA A 186 8.63 -2.82 -11.57
N ILE A 187 8.27 -1.58 -11.93
CA ILE A 187 7.54 -0.66 -11.03
C ILE A 187 6.19 -1.25 -10.66
N ARG A 188 5.46 -1.74 -11.66
CA ARG A 188 4.13 -2.30 -11.46
C ARG A 188 4.18 -3.48 -10.48
N GLN A 189 5.15 -4.37 -10.66
CA GLN A 189 5.41 -5.47 -9.73
C GLN A 189 5.81 -4.97 -8.34
N GLY A 190 6.67 -3.96 -8.26
CA GLY A 190 7.07 -3.31 -7.01
C GLY A 190 5.88 -2.72 -6.25
N PHE A 191 4.97 -2.02 -6.92
CA PHE A 191 3.75 -1.48 -6.31
C PHE A 191 2.80 -2.57 -5.83
N ALA A 192 2.61 -3.64 -6.62
CA ALA A 192 1.82 -4.79 -6.20
C ALA A 192 2.41 -5.50 -4.97
N ALA A 193 3.74 -5.68 -4.95
CA ALA A 193 4.45 -6.28 -3.83
C ALA A 193 4.35 -5.40 -2.58
N ALA A 194 4.59 -4.09 -2.71
CA ALA A 194 4.47 -3.14 -1.61
C ALA A 194 3.05 -3.13 -1.02
N ALA A 195 2.01 -3.15 -1.86
CA ALA A 195 0.61 -3.22 -1.41
C ALA A 195 0.34 -4.49 -0.58
N LEU A 196 0.86 -5.65 -1.01
CA LEU A 196 0.71 -6.92 -0.27
C LEU A 196 1.49 -6.90 1.06
N VAL A 197 2.71 -6.38 1.06
CA VAL A 197 3.54 -6.26 2.27
C VAL A 197 2.86 -5.32 3.27
N LEU A 198 2.32 -4.19 2.82
CA LEU A 198 1.59 -3.25 3.67
C LEU A 198 0.32 -3.88 4.24
N LEU A 199 -0.45 -4.61 3.43
CA LEU A 199 -1.64 -5.32 3.90
C LEU A 199 -1.29 -6.34 4.98
N PHE A 200 -0.26 -7.15 4.73
CA PHE A 200 0.24 -8.14 5.70
C PHE A 200 0.72 -7.48 7.00
N THR A 201 1.46 -6.37 6.88
CA THR A 201 1.99 -5.60 8.01
C THR A 201 0.87 -5.02 8.85
N PHE A 202 -0.10 -4.34 8.22
CA PHE A 202 -1.27 -3.78 8.89
C PHE A 202 -2.05 -4.84 9.67
N LEU A 203 -2.44 -5.93 9.00
CA LEU A 203 -3.21 -7.00 9.63
C LEU A 203 -2.43 -7.64 10.78
N SER A 204 -1.13 -7.85 10.61
CA SER A 204 -0.28 -8.43 11.67
C SER A 204 -0.19 -7.51 12.88
N LEU A 205 0.00 -6.21 12.68
CA LEU A 205 0.08 -5.23 13.76
C LEU A 205 -1.25 -5.07 14.48
N GLU A 206 -2.37 -4.96 13.75
CA GLU A 206 -3.71 -4.80 14.36
C GLU A 206 -4.12 -6.05 15.13
N ILE A 207 -4.03 -7.24 14.54
CA ILE A 207 -4.42 -8.48 15.22
C ILE A 207 -3.52 -8.75 16.42
N ASN A 208 -2.21 -8.51 16.31
CA ASN A 208 -1.30 -8.66 17.44
C ASN A 208 -1.64 -7.69 18.58
N SER A 209 -1.95 -6.43 18.26
CA SER A 209 -2.26 -5.40 19.27
C SER A 209 -3.64 -5.63 19.91
N LEU A 210 -4.65 -6.02 19.12
CA LEU A 210 -6.00 -6.33 19.60
C LEU A 210 -5.99 -7.55 20.52
N LEU A 211 -5.40 -8.66 20.06
CA LEU A 211 -5.36 -9.89 20.86
C LEU A 211 -4.51 -9.73 22.11
N TYR A 212 -3.46 -8.91 22.07
CA TYR A 212 -2.68 -8.61 23.26
C TYR A 212 -3.54 -8.02 24.39
N GLN A 213 -4.45 -7.10 24.07
CA GLN A 213 -5.29 -6.46 25.08
C GLN A 213 -6.46 -7.32 25.53
N TYR A 214 -7.19 -7.94 24.60
CA TYR A 214 -8.45 -8.61 24.93
C TYR A 214 -8.28 -10.09 25.25
N VAL A 215 -7.36 -10.79 24.60
CA VAL A 215 -7.21 -12.25 24.75
C VAL A 215 -5.73 -12.66 24.66
N PRO A 216 -4.87 -12.24 25.61
CA PRO A 216 -3.42 -12.41 25.51
C PRO A 216 -2.97 -13.87 25.35
N GLY A 217 -3.73 -14.81 25.95
CA GLY A 217 -3.46 -16.25 25.82
C GLY A 217 -3.63 -16.80 24.40
N LEU A 218 -4.54 -16.25 23.59
CA LEU A 218 -4.77 -16.67 22.21
C LEU A 218 -3.96 -15.86 21.18
N ARG A 219 -3.23 -14.83 21.60
CA ARG A 219 -2.51 -13.91 20.70
C ARG A 219 -1.55 -14.62 19.76
N SER A 220 -0.68 -15.48 20.30
CA SER A 220 0.37 -16.14 19.51
C SER A 220 -0.22 -17.00 18.40
N GLY A 221 -1.21 -17.83 18.77
CA GLY A 221 -1.98 -18.65 17.85
C GLY A 221 -2.81 -17.82 16.87
N GLY A 222 -3.46 -16.74 17.31
CA GLY A 222 -4.25 -15.85 16.45
C GLY A 222 -3.42 -15.16 15.37
N VAL A 223 -2.20 -14.71 15.69
CA VAL A 223 -1.26 -14.20 14.68
C VAL A 223 -0.82 -15.30 13.72
N SER A 224 -0.59 -16.52 14.20
CA SER A 224 -0.26 -17.68 13.35
C SER A 224 -1.42 -18.06 12.42
N ILE A 225 -2.67 -17.99 12.89
CA ILE A 225 -3.88 -18.22 12.08
C ILE A 225 -3.98 -17.15 10.99
N LEU A 226 -3.77 -15.87 11.32
CA LEU A 226 -3.76 -14.78 10.35
C LEU A 226 -2.70 -15.03 9.26
N TRP A 227 -1.46 -15.35 9.66
CA TRP A 227 -0.38 -15.59 8.69
C TRP A 227 -0.66 -16.82 7.83
N SER A 228 -1.24 -17.87 8.40
CA SER A 228 -1.68 -19.07 7.67
C SER A 228 -2.75 -18.73 6.63
N ALA A 229 -3.78 -17.98 7.04
CA ALA A 229 -4.85 -17.55 6.14
C ALA A 229 -4.31 -16.67 5.00
N PHE A 230 -3.38 -15.76 5.30
CA PHE A 230 -2.73 -14.92 4.31
C PHE A 230 -1.88 -15.75 3.33
N ALA A 231 -1.08 -16.69 3.84
CA ALA A 231 -0.27 -17.60 3.04
C ALA A 231 -1.14 -18.47 2.11
N LEU A 232 -2.21 -19.08 2.64
CA LEU A 232 -3.16 -19.86 1.85
C LEU A 232 -3.83 -19.01 0.77
N THR A 233 -4.21 -17.78 1.09
CA THR A 233 -4.79 -16.84 0.11
C THR A 233 -3.79 -16.52 -1.01
N LEU A 234 -2.51 -16.30 -0.69
CA LEU A 234 -1.46 -16.10 -1.70
C LEU A 234 -1.26 -17.33 -2.58
N VAL A 235 -1.21 -18.53 -2.00
CA VAL A 235 -1.08 -19.79 -2.76
C VAL A 235 -2.29 -19.98 -3.66
N PHE A 236 -3.50 -19.82 -3.13
CA PHE A 236 -4.75 -19.97 -3.89
C PHE A 236 -4.83 -18.98 -5.06
N LEU A 237 -4.54 -17.70 -4.81
CA LEU A 237 -4.50 -16.68 -5.87
C LEU A 237 -3.38 -16.93 -6.87
N GLY A 238 -2.22 -17.41 -6.41
CA GLY A 238 -1.09 -17.79 -7.27
C GLY A 238 -1.41 -18.96 -8.20
N ILE A 239 -2.15 -19.96 -7.73
CA ILE A 239 -2.65 -21.07 -8.55
C ILE A 239 -3.73 -20.57 -9.52
N LYS A 240 -4.78 -19.90 -8.99
CA LYS A 240 -5.93 -19.43 -9.79
C LYS A 240 -5.54 -18.46 -10.90
N ARG A 241 -4.56 -17.58 -10.65
CA ARG A 241 -4.07 -16.59 -11.64
C ARG A 241 -2.77 -17.00 -12.34
N GLN A 242 -2.27 -18.22 -12.09
CA GLN A 242 -1.01 -18.74 -12.64
C GLN A 242 0.22 -17.84 -12.36
N ILE A 243 0.26 -17.17 -11.20
CA ILE A 243 1.37 -16.31 -10.78
C ILE A 243 2.31 -17.10 -9.88
N ALA A 244 3.44 -17.54 -10.43
CA ALA A 244 4.43 -18.35 -9.70
C ALA A 244 4.96 -17.65 -8.44
N MET A 245 5.18 -16.33 -8.50
CA MET A 245 5.70 -15.54 -7.39
C MET A 245 4.77 -15.58 -6.17
N PHE A 246 3.45 -15.46 -6.36
CA PHE A 246 2.47 -15.53 -5.25
C PHE A 246 2.45 -16.92 -4.62
N ARG A 247 2.60 -17.97 -5.44
CA ARG A 247 2.69 -19.35 -4.94
C ARG A 247 3.94 -19.59 -4.11
N LEU A 248 5.11 -19.12 -4.57
CA LEU A 248 6.38 -19.28 -3.85
C LEU A 248 6.42 -18.49 -2.56
N VAL A 249 6.01 -17.21 -2.58
CA VAL A 249 5.93 -16.36 -1.37
C VAL A 249 4.91 -16.93 -0.39
N GLY A 250 3.75 -17.36 -0.88
CA GLY A 250 2.72 -17.99 -0.05
C GLY A 250 3.22 -19.30 0.60
N LEU A 251 3.89 -20.17 -0.16
CA LEU A 251 4.47 -21.41 0.36
C LEU A 251 5.59 -21.14 1.38
N GLY A 252 6.46 -20.17 1.10
CA GLY A 252 7.52 -19.74 2.02
C GLY A 252 6.95 -19.20 3.33
N LEU A 253 5.92 -18.34 3.26
CA LEU A 253 5.23 -17.84 4.44
C LEU A 253 4.53 -18.97 5.20
N PHE A 254 3.89 -19.91 4.50
CA PHE A 254 3.24 -21.07 5.12
C PHE A 254 4.25 -21.95 5.87
N ALA A 255 5.40 -22.23 5.26
CA ALA A 255 6.49 -22.96 5.90
C ALA A 255 7.03 -22.23 7.14
N LEU A 256 7.19 -20.91 7.05
CA LEU A 256 7.61 -20.06 8.17
C LEU A 256 6.59 -20.10 9.33
N VAL A 257 5.30 -20.10 9.02
CA VAL A 257 4.25 -20.24 10.03
C VAL A 257 4.25 -21.62 10.66
N ALA A 258 4.37 -22.69 9.86
CA ALA A 258 4.48 -24.05 10.37
C ALA A 258 5.65 -24.17 11.35
N TRP A 259 6.84 -23.67 10.95
CA TRP A 259 8.00 -23.55 11.82
C TRP A 259 7.68 -22.78 13.11
N LYS A 260 7.12 -21.56 13.00
CA LYS A 260 6.75 -20.74 14.15
C LYS A 260 5.80 -21.49 15.11
N VAL A 261 4.78 -22.17 14.58
CA VAL A 261 3.82 -22.92 15.39
C VAL A 261 4.52 -24.05 16.14
N PHE A 262 5.39 -24.81 15.46
CA PHE A 262 6.16 -25.92 16.04
C PHE A 262 7.11 -25.49 17.16
N PHE A 263 7.87 -24.40 16.95
CA PHE A 263 8.93 -24.03 17.88
C PHE A 263 8.50 -22.98 18.91
N ILE A 264 7.53 -22.12 18.60
CA ILE A 264 7.14 -20.99 19.47
C ILE A 264 5.77 -21.22 20.10
N ASP A 265 4.75 -21.57 19.32
CA ASP A 265 3.38 -21.67 19.84
C ASP A 265 3.21 -22.94 20.68
N LEU A 266 3.71 -24.08 20.19
CA LEU A 266 3.70 -25.37 20.88
C LEU A 266 4.56 -25.37 22.15
N ALA A 267 5.66 -24.60 22.18
CA ALA A 267 6.53 -24.48 23.35
C ALA A 267 5.85 -23.80 24.55
N ARG A 268 4.83 -22.97 24.29
CA ARG A 268 4.06 -22.23 25.31
C ARG A 268 2.87 -23.03 25.87
N LEU A 269 2.48 -24.11 25.19
CA LEU A 269 1.39 -24.99 25.63
C LEU A 269 1.88 -26.00 26.66
N GLU A 270 1.00 -26.29 27.64
CA GLU A 270 1.19 -27.42 28.55
C GLU A 270 1.35 -28.72 27.74
N GLN A 271 2.10 -29.68 28.30
CA GLN A 271 2.61 -30.84 27.58
C GLN A 271 1.52 -31.65 26.85
N LEU A 272 0.31 -31.74 27.41
CA LEU A 272 -0.83 -32.42 26.80
C LEU A 272 -1.38 -31.70 25.56
N TYR A 273 -1.58 -30.39 25.63
CA TYR A 273 -2.03 -29.60 24.47
C TYR A 273 -1.00 -29.60 23.34
N ARG A 274 0.29 -29.70 23.69
CA ARG A 274 1.37 -29.84 22.72
C ARG A 274 1.22 -31.12 21.90
N ILE A 275 1.03 -32.26 22.56
CA ILE A 275 0.84 -33.57 21.91
C ILE A 275 -0.39 -33.55 20.99
N LEU A 276 -1.53 -33.02 21.47
CA LEU A 276 -2.76 -32.93 20.67
C LEU A 276 -2.58 -32.06 19.43
N ALA A 277 -1.91 -30.91 19.56
CA ALA A 277 -1.67 -30.02 18.43
C ALA A 277 -0.71 -30.65 17.39
N PHE A 278 0.30 -31.43 17.81
CA PHE A 278 1.14 -32.23 16.89
C PHE A 278 0.31 -33.27 16.11
N ILE A 279 -0.61 -33.97 16.78
CA ILE A 279 -1.48 -34.96 16.14
C ILE A 279 -2.41 -34.30 15.12
N VAL A 280 -3.08 -33.21 15.48
CA VAL A 280 -3.97 -32.47 14.58
C VAL A 280 -3.21 -31.90 13.39
N LEU A 281 -2.04 -31.31 13.62
CA LEU A 281 -1.21 -30.75 12.55
C LEU A 281 -0.69 -31.83 11.60
N GLY A 282 -0.29 -32.99 12.12
CA GLY A 282 0.07 -34.15 11.32
C GLY A 282 -1.08 -34.65 10.44
N MET A 283 -2.30 -34.75 10.99
CA MET A 283 -3.49 -35.11 10.22
C MET A 283 -3.81 -34.09 9.12
N LEU A 284 -3.68 -32.78 9.41
CA LEU A 284 -3.90 -31.73 8.42
C LEU A 284 -2.85 -31.76 7.30
N ALA A 285 -1.58 -31.99 7.63
CA ALA A 285 -0.51 -32.10 6.65
C ALA A 285 -0.71 -33.32 5.74
N LEU A 286 -1.05 -34.48 6.31
CA LEU A 286 -1.38 -35.69 5.56
C LEU A 286 -2.63 -35.50 4.70
N GLY A 287 -3.66 -34.86 5.22
CA GLY A 287 -4.87 -34.51 4.47
C GLY A 287 -4.56 -33.58 3.29
N GLY A 288 -3.77 -32.53 3.52
CA GLY A 288 -3.32 -31.62 2.47
C GLY A 288 -2.49 -32.31 1.38
N ALA A 289 -1.54 -33.16 1.78
CA ALA A 289 -0.75 -33.97 0.85
C ALA A 289 -1.63 -34.92 0.02
N PHE A 290 -2.61 -35.58 0.66
CA PHE A 290 -3.57 -36.45 -0.02
C PHE A 290 -4.44 -35.69 -1.02
N PHE A 291 -4.97 -34.52 -0.64
CA PHE A 291 -5.74 -33.66 -1.53
C PHE A 291 -4.90 -33.17 -2.72
N TYR A 292 -3.66 -32.78 -2.48
CA TYR A 292 -2.73 -32.39 -3.54
C TYR A 292 -2.47 -33.55 -4.51
N MET A 293 -2.16 -34.74 -3.99
CA MET A 293 -1.95 -35.95 -4.81
C MET A 293 -3.18 -36.27 -5.66
N ARG A 294 -4.39 -36.21 -5.08
CA ARG A 294 -5.62 -36.53 -5.78
C ARG A 294 -5.94 -35.52 -6.88
N TYR A 295 -5.74 -34.23 -6.63
CA TYR A 295 -5.89 -33.20 -7.66
C TYR A 295 -4.86 -33.35 -8.79
N GLN A 296 -3.62 -33.72 -8.46
CA GLN A 296 -2.58 -33.94 -9.47
C GLN A 296 -2.89 -35.14 -10.39
N GLN A 297 -3.50 -36.20 -9.85
CA GLN A 297 -3.97 -37.35 -10.63
C GLN A 297 -5.10 -36.98 -11.60
N THR A 298 -6.01 -36.07 -11.21
CA THR A 298 -7.09 -35.61 -12.09
C THR A 298 -6.57 -34.75 -13.26
N PHE A 299 -5.55 -33.92 -13.05
CA PHE A 299 -4.95 -33.12 -14.13
C PHE A 299 -4.07 -33.93 -15.09
N LEU A 300 -3.37 -34.97 -14.61
CA LEU A 300 -2.54 -35.83 -15.46
C LEU A 300 -3.39 -36.80 -16.31
N GLY A 301 -4.57 -37.23 -15.83
CA GLY A 301 -5.48 -38.10 -16.58
C GLY A 301 -6.19 -37.43 -17.77
N GLN A 302 -6.31 -36.09 -17.78
CA GLN A 302 -6.90 -35.35 -18.91
C GLN A 302 -5.87 -35.02 -20.00
N ALA A 303 -4.61 -34.80 -19.65
CA ALA A 303 -3.55 -34.48 -20.62
C ALA A 303 -3.12 -35.66 -21.51
N THR A 304 -3.37 -36.90 -21.08
CA THR A 304 -3.10 -38.12 -21.87
C THR A 304 -4.28 -38.56 -22.75
N GLY A 305 -5.50 -38.07 -22.49
CA GLY A 305 -6.69 -38.39 -23.30
C GLY A 305 -6.83 -37.58 -24.59
N GLU A 306 -6.19 -36.41 -24.67
CA GLU A 306 -6.31 -35.50 -25.83
C GLU A 306 -5.26 -35.77 -26.93
N LYS A 307 -4.27 -36.63 -26.66
CA LYS A 307 -3.23 -37.04 -27.64
C LYS A 307 -3.51 -38.35 -28.36
N SER A 308 -4.63 -39.01 -28.08
CA SER A 308 -5.01 -40.30 -28.71
C SER A 308 -6.34 -40.23 -29.46
N SER A 309 -6.71 -39.05 -29.98
CA SER A 309 -7.85 -38.86 -30.90
C SER A 309 -7.34 -38.49 -32.28
#